data_AF-A0A1W5ZMJ7-F1
#
_entry.id   AF-A0A1W5ZMJ7-F1
#
_cell.length_a   1.000
_cell.length_b   1.000
_cell.length_c   1.000
_cell.angle_alpha   90.00
_cell.angle_beta   90.00
_cell.angle_gamma   90.00
#
_symmetry.space_group_name_H-M   'P 1'
#
loop_
_entity.id
_entity.type
_entity.pdbx_description
1 polymer ?
#
loop_
_entity_poly.entity_id
_entity_poly.type
_entity_poly.pdbx_seq_one_letter_code
_entity_poly.pdbx_strand_id
1 'polypeptide(L)'
;MNDLLKIYEKLKKDIENRWLIPFHYVVFGLALVVYFLEIPIYKLVNNLDKELVDKVLYAFSLVYDHIVLIFILIIIIILIVYLFFDVFNMNRFVPSPTTYVDGSESSINYVSAIKRLINFMILIITKYWITYFIVNLIFHNDKLLYLNNDSKHLYKCLLFLNICIFIVHILKSIFIIKIMADDSLRLINENDLTDFYITLNKNDEYRMVKPKYRKIDNFIIIKKSEDFTNSNEYKVINKSKNFEEIIYHFDNLTSNH
;
A
#
# COMPACT_ATOMS: atom_id res chain seq x y z
N MET A 1 -16.90 3.15 -19.81
CA MET A 1 -16.52 2.39 -18.59
C MET A 1 -15.00 2.33 -18.38
N ASN A 2 -14.20 2.08 -19.44
CA ASN A 2 -12.72 2.10 -19.36
C ASN A 2 -12.11 3.46 -18.94
N ASP A 3 -12.69 4.59 -19.35
CA ASP A 3 -12.12 5.90 -19.00
C ASP A 3 -12.38 6.30 -17.55
N LEU A 4 -13.53 5.92 -16.98
CA LEU A 4 -13.83 6.15 -15.56
C LEU A 4 -12.89 5.32 -14.65
N LEU A 5 -12.62 4.07 -15.03
CA LEU A 5 -11.68 3.22 -14.29
C LEU A 5 -10.26 3.82 -14.32
N LYS A 6 -9.81 4.29 -15.48
CA LYS A 6 -8.50 4.95 -15.63
C LYS A 6 -8.41 6.25 -14.83
N ILE A 7 -9.47 7.06 -14.83
CA ILE A 7 -9.54 8.30 -14.02
C ILE A 7 -9.48 7.96 -12.54
N TYR A 8 -10.24 6.95 -12.09
CA TYR A 8 -10.22 6.46 -10.73
C TYR A 8 -8.83 5.99 -10.30
N GLU A 9 -8.18 5.16 -11.11
CA GLU A 9 -6.83 4.65 -10.82
C GLU A 9 -5.80 5.78 -10.76
N LYS A 10 -5.89 6.75 -11.67
CA LYS A 10 -5.01 7.92 -11.67
C LYS A 10 -5.22 8.76 -10.41
N LEU A 11 -6.46 9.08 -10.08
CA LEU A 11 -6.81 9.89 -8.90
C LEU A 11 -6.39 9.19 -7.60
N LYS A 12 -6.66 7.89 -7.48
CA LYS A 12 -6.20 7.05 -6.37
C LYS A 12 -4.67 7.12 -6.23
N LYS A 13 -3.94 6.91 -7.33
CA LYS A 13 -2.48 6.92 -7.34
C LYS A 13 -1.92 8.30 -6.97
N ASP A 14 -2.53 9.38 -7.47
CA ASP A 14 -2.09 10.75 -7.17
C ASP A 14 -2.30 11.09 -5.69
N ILE A 15 -3.44 10.72 -5.10
CA ILE A 15 -3.73 10.94 -3.68
C ILE A 15 -2.77 10.12 -2.81
N GLU A 16 -2.65 8.82 -3.07
CA GLU A 16 -1.81 7.91 -2.27
C GLU A 16 -0.32 8.29 -2.36
N ASN A 17 0.15 8.77 -3.51
CA ASN A 17 1.55 9.17 -3.68
C ASN A 17 1.86 10.57 -3.13
N ARG A 18 0.93 11.52 -3.26
CA ARG A 18 1.16 12.92 -2.85
C ARG A 18 0.90 13.14 -1.37
N TRP A 19 -0.15 12.55 -0.82
CA TRP A 19 -0.60 12.80 0.56
C TRP A 19 -0.26 11.64 1.51
N LEU A 20 0.17 10.48 0.98
CA LEU A 20 0.46 9.28 1.80
C LEU A 20 -0.73 8.80 2.65
N ILE A 21 -1.95 9.24 2.30
CA ILE A 21 -3.21 8.82 2.91
C ILE A 21 -3.83 7.75 2.00
N PRO A 22 -4.19 6.57 2.53
CA PRO A 22 -4.91 5.57 1.75
C PRO A 22 -6.24 6.14 1.23
N PHE A 23 -6.57 5.89 -0.04
CA PHE A 23 -7.72 6.53 -0.68
C PHE A 23 -9.05 6.30 0.05
N HIS A 24 -9.26 5.11 0.62
CA HIS A 24 -10.47 4.79 1.39
C HIS A 24 -10.65 5.67 2.64
N TYR A 25 -9.55 6.13 3.27
CA TYR A 25 -9.60 7.07 4.38
C TYR A 25 -9.91 8.51 3.93
N VAL A 26 -9.54 8.89 2.70
CA VAL A 26 -9.97 10.18 2.13
C VAL A 26 -11.48 10.17 1.89
N VAL A 27 -12.02 9.10 1.32
CA VAL A 27 -13.48 8.93 1.15
C VAL A 27 -14.18 8.90 2.51
N PHE A 28 -13.59 8.22 3.51
CA PHE A 28 -14.11 8.22 4.87
C PHE A 28 -14.15 9.64 5.48
N GLY A 29 -13.12 10.46 5.29
CA GLY A 29 -13.11 11.85 5.73
C GLY A 29 -14.26 12.68 5.15
N LEU A 30 -14.54 12.52 3.84
CA LEU A 30 -15.71 13.15 3.21
C LEU A 30 -17.03 12.65 3.80
N ALA A 31 -17.14 11.34 4.04
CA ALA A 31 -18.32 10.75 4.66
C ALA A 31 -18.52 11.23 6.11
N LEU A 32 -17.45 11.48 6.87
CA LEU A 32 -17.54 12.08 8.20
C LEU A 32 -18.10 13.49 8.16
N VAL A 33 -17.72 14.32 7.18
CA VAL A 33 -18.28 15.67 7.00
C VAL A 33 -19.79 15.58 6.77
N VAL A 34 -20.23 14.67 5.90
CA VAL A 34 -21.66 14.42 5.64
C VAL A 34 -22.38 13.99 6.91
N TYR A 35 -21.78 13.07 7.67
CA TYR A 35 -22.34 12.55 8.90
C TYR A 35 -22.50 13.64 9.97
N PHE A 36 -21.46 14.42 10.25
CA PHE A 36 -21.50 15.47 11.28
C PHE A 36 -22.36 16.68 10.90
N LEU A 37 -22.49 16.99 9.61
CA LEU A 37 -23.36 18.07 9.12
C LEU A 37 -24.80 17.62 8.84
N GLU A 38 -25.12 16.35 9.07
CA GLU A 38 -26.44 15.74 8.84
C GLU A 38 -26.98 16.00 7.41
N ILE A 39 -26.10 16.01 6.41
CA ILE A 39 -26.48 16.30 5.02
C ILE A 39 -27.37 15.15 4.52
N PRO A 40 -28.60 15.42 4.02
CA PRO A 40 -29.58 14.39 3.68
C PRO A 40 -29.29 13.72 2.32
N ILE A 41 -28.11 13.09 2.17
CA ILE A 41 -27.68 12.43 0.92
C ILE A 41 -28.63 11.30 0.52
N TYR A 42 -29.27 10.64 1.47
CA TYR A 42 -30.27 9.60 1.20
C TYR A 42 -31.40 10.06 0.27
N LYS A 43 -31.72 11.35 0.25
CA LYS A 43 -32.73 11.91 -0.67
C LYS A 43 -32.31 11.81 -2.13
N LEU A 44 -31.01 11.87 -2.42
CA LEU A 44 -30.46 11.75 -3.78
C LEU A 44 -30.60 10.32 -4.33
N VAL A 45 -30.71 9.34 -3.43
CA VAL A 45 -30.67 7.91 -3.77
C VAL A 45 -32.02 7.23 -3.51
N ASN A 46 -33.04 8.00 -3.13
CA ASN A 46 -34.37 7.52 -2.76
C ASN A 46 -35.14 6.83 -3.91
N ASN A 47 -34.68 6.99 -5.16
CA ASN A 47 -35.26 6.35 -6.33
C ASN A 47 -34.66 4.95 -6.62
N LEU A 48 -33.67 4.51 -5.86
CA LEU A 48 -33.13 3.15 -6.00
C LEU A 48 -34.10 2.11 -5.43
N ASP A 49 -34.02 0.90 -5.98
CA ASP A 49 -34.81 -0.24 -5.55
C ASP A 49 -34.53 -0.56 -4.07
N LYS A 50 -35.54 -0.34 -3.23
CA LYS A 50 -35.46 -0.54 -1.79
C LYS A 50 -35.14 -1.98 -1.44
N GLU A 51 -35.64 -2.95 -2.19
CA GLU A 51 -35.37 -4.36 -1.92
C GLU A 51 -33.88 -4.69 -2.13
N LEU A 52 -33.28 -4.12 -3.18
CA LEU A 52 -31.86 -4.28 -3.44
C LEU A 52 -31.00 -3.63 -2.35
N VAL A 53 -31.37 -2.42 -1.93
CA VAL A 53 -30.68 -1.68 -0.86
C VAL A 53 -30.72 -2.46 0.46
N ASP A 54 -31.89 -2.97 0.83
CA ASP A 54 -32.08 -3.73 2.06
C ASP A 54 -31.28 -5.03 2.05
N LYS A 55 -31.26 -5.76 0.92
CA LYS A 55 -30.44 -6.98 0.76
C LYS A 55 -28.96 -6.69 0.91
N VAL A 56 -28.46 -5.60 0.31
CA VAL A 56 -27.05 -5.20 0.42
C VAL A 56 -26.69 -4.88 1.87
N LEU A 57 -27.51 -4.06 2.55
CA LEU A 57 -27.26 -3.68 3.93
C LEU A 57 -27.36 -4.85 4.91
N TYR A 58 -28.29 -5.77 4.67
CA TYR A 58 -28.41 -7.00 5.43
C TYR A 58 -27.19 -7.91 5.26
N ALA A 59 -26.65 -8.03 4.04
CA ALA A 59 -25.42 -8.79 3.81
C ALA A 59 -24.23 -8.22 4.59
N PHE A 60 -24.11 -6.89 4.67
CA PHE A 60 -23.10 -6.27 5.53
C PHE A 60 -23.39 -6.51 7.01
N SER A 61 -24.64 -6.36 7.47
CA SER A 61 -24.98 -6.50 8.88
C SER A 61 -24.68 -7.89 9.41
N LEU A 62 -24.88 -8.95 8.61
CA LEU A 62 -24.53 -10.33 8.98
C LEU A 62 -23.05 -10.47 9.40
N VAL A 63 -22.14 -9.80 8.68
CA VAL A 63 -20.70 -9.84 9.02
C VAL A 63 -20.45 -9.16 10.36
N TYR A 64 -21.10 -8.02 10.62
CA TYR A 64 -20.88 -7.23 11.83
C TYR A 64 -21.62 -7.77 13.05
N ASP A 65 -22.75 -8.45 12.87
CA ASP A 65 -23.43 -9.18 13.93
C ASP A 65 -22.63 -10.40 14.42
N HIS A 66 -21.78 -10.96 13.57
CA HIS A 66 -20.98 -12.14 13.88
C HIS A 66 -19.48 -11.84 13.90
N ILE A 67 -19.07 -10.58 13.95
CA ILE A 67 -17.65 -10.19 13.82
C ILE A 67 -16.77 -10.82 14.90
N VAL A 68 -17.27 -10.92 16.13
CA VAL A 68 -16.55 -11.57 17.24
C VAL A 68 -16.32 -13.05 16.94
N LEU A 69 -17.35 -13.74 16.46
CA LEU A 69 -17.26 -15.15 16.08
C LEU A 69 -16.31 -15.36 14.89
N ILE A 70 -16.35 -14.47 13.89
CA ILE A 70 -15.42 -14.49 12.75
C ILE A 70 -13.98 -14.35 13.24
N PHE A 71 -13.70 -13.45 14.19
CA PHE A 71 -12.35 -13.26 14.73
C PHE A 71 -11.88 -14.45 15.56
N ILE A 72 -12.77 -15.03 16.38
CA ILE A 72 -12.47 -16.25 17.12
C ILE A 72 -12.10 -17.39 16.16
N LEU A 73 -12.85 -17.58 15.08
CA LEU A 73 -12.55 -18.60 14.07
C LEU A 73 -11.19 -18.36 13.40
N ILE A 74 -10.86 -17.11 13.04
CA ILE A 74 -9.56 -16.78 12.46
C ILE A 74 -8.42 -17.08 13.45
N ILE A 75 -8.58 -16.72 14.72
CA ILE A 75 -7.58 -16.99 15.76
C ILE A 75 -7.39 -18.50 15.95
N ILE A 76 -8.46 -19.27 15.96
CA ILE A 76 -8.39 -20.75 16.02
C ILE A 76 -7.61 -21.29 14.82
N ILE A 77 -7.86 -20.80 13.60
CA ILE A 77 -7.12 -21.21 12.41
C ILE A 77 -5.63 -20.85 12.54
N ILE A 78 -5.30 -19.64 13.01
CA ILE A 78 -3.91 -19.22 13.25
C ILE A 78 -3.24 -20.17 14.26
N LEU A 79 -3.94 -20.53 15.35
CA LEU A 79 -3.44 -21.44 16.36
C LEU A 79 -3.20 -22.84 15.78
N ILE A 80 -4.13 -23.36 14.99
CA ILE A 80 -3.97 -24.65 14.31
C ILE A 80 -2.74 -24.62 13.40
N VAL A 81 -2.60 -23.60 12.56
CA VAL A 81 -1.43 -23.44 11.68
C VAL A 81 -0.14 -23.40 12.50
N TYR A 82 -0.10 -22.61 13.57
CA TYR A 82 1.06 -22.52 14.45
C TYR A 82 1.42 -23.87 15.09
N LEU A 83 0.44 -24.57 15.68
CA LEU A 83 0.67 -25.88 16.30
C LEU A 83 1.19 -26.90 15.28
N PHE A 84 0.62 -26.95 14.08
CA PHE A 84 1.03 -27.88 13.03
C PHE A 84 2.48 -27.66 12.59
N PHE A 85 2.87 -26.41 12.33
CA PHE A 85 4.19 -26.12 11.77
C PHE A 85 5.29 -26.00 12.83
N ASP A 86 5.04 -25.33 13.96
CA ASP A 86 6.07 -25.09 14.99
C ASP A 86 6.13 -26.18 16.06
N VAL A 87 4.98 -26.71 16.52
CA VAL A 87 4.96 -27.72 17.59
C VAL A 87 5.13 -29.14 17.05
N PHE A 88 4.37 -29.50 16.01
CA PHE A 88 4.44 -30.84 15.41
C PHE A 88 5.55 -30.99 14.36
N ASN A 89 6.29 -29.90 14.08
CA ASN A 89 7.36 -29.82 13.10
C ASN A 89 6.97 -30.47 11.76
N MET A 90 5.77 -30.14 11.27
CA MET A 90 5.27 -30.67 9.99
C MET A 90 5.94 -30.03 8.76
N ASN A 91 6.87 -29.08 8.95
CA ASN A 91 7.73 -28.54 7.90
C ASN A 91 8.43 -29.64 7.08
N ARG A 92 8.70 -30.79 7.69
CA ARG A 92 9.28 -31.98 7.02
C ARG A 92 8.38 -32.64 5.97
N PHE A 93 7.08 -32.37 5.98
CA PHE A 93 6.10 -32.91 5.02
C PHE A 93 5.75 -31.91 3.92
N VAL A 94 6.30 -30.71 3.98
CA VAL A 94 6.13 -29.66 2.99
C VAL A 94 7.15 -29.88 1.86
N PRO A 95 6.75 -29.74 0.57
CA PRO A 95 7.70 -29.84 -0.52
C PRO A 95 8.82 -28.80 -0.38
N SER A 96 10.04 -29.22 -0.72
CA SER A 96 11.21 -28.35 -0.74
C SER A 96 10.96 -27.13 -1.65
N PRO A 97 11.55 -25.95 -1.33
CA PRO A 97 11.40 -24.75 -2.14
C PRO A 97 11.71 -25.02 -3.62
N THR A 98 10.86 -24.53 -4.53
CA THR A 98 11.13 -24.56 -5.96
C THR A 98 11.81 -23.26 -6.37
N THR A 99 13.02 -23.35 -6.92
CA THR A 99 13.73 -22.24 -7.54
C THR A 99 13.27 -22.05 -8.98
N TYR A 100 12.82 -20.85 -9.33
CA TYR A 100 12.47 -20.47 -10.69
C TYR A 100 13.68 -19.92 -11.45
N VAL A 101 13.57 -19.84 -12.78
CA VAL A 101 14.63 -19.37 -13.70
C VAL A 101 15.05 -17.92 -13.43
N ASP A 102 14.20 -17.14 -12.77
CA ASP A 102 14.47 -15.76 -12.35
C ASP A 102 15.20 -15.65 -10.99
N GLY A 103 15.53 -16.79 -10.37
CA GLY A 103 16.16 -16.88 -9.05
C GLY A 103 15.19 -16.70 -7.88
N SER A 104 13.87 -16.65 -8.12
CA SER A 104 12.88 -16.61 -7.05
C SER A 104 12.64 -18.01 -6.47
N GLU A 105 12.55 -18.10 -5.14
CA GLU A 105 12.20 -19.33 -4.43
C GLU A 105 10.74 -19.28 -3.99
N SER A 106 9.95 -20.28 -4.40
CA SER A 106 8.59 -20.50 -3.88
C SER A 106 8.61 -21.65 -2.89
N SER A 107 8.27 -21.34 -1.64
CA SER A 107 8.10 -22.30 -0.56
C SER A 107 6.79 -22.05 0.18
N ILE A 108 6.20 -23.10 0.77
CA ILE A 108 5.02 -22.93 1.63
C ILE A 108 5.48 -22.24 2.91
N ASN A 109 5.11 -20.98 3.06
CA ASN A 109 5.48 -20.15 4.20
C ASN A 109 4.26 -19.93 5.10
N TYR A 110 4.15 -20.72 6.17
CA TYR A 110 3.05 -20.61 7.14
C TYR A 110 3.05 -19.26 7.88
N VAL A 111 4.22 -18.64 8.10
CA VAL A 111 4.32 -17.29 8.67
C VAL A 111 3.66 -16.26 7.74
N SER A 112 3.84 -16.41 6.42
CA SER A 112 3.13 -15.59 5.42
C SER A 112 1.62 -15.82 5.47
N ALA A 113 1.17 -17.06 5.65
CA ALA A 113 -0.25 -17.38 5.80
C ALA A 113 -0.86 -16.73 7.06
N ILE A 114 -0.18 -16.82 8.21
CA ILE A 114 -0.59 -16.14 9.45
C ILE A 114 -0.67 -14.62 9.24
N LYS A 115 0.34 -14.01 8.60
CA LYS A 115 0.31 -12.57 8.27
C LYS A 115 -0.87 -12.21 7.37
N ARG A 116 -1.24 -13.07 6.41
CA ARG A 116 -2.43 -12.84 5.56
C ARG A 116 -3.73 -12.90 6.37
N LEU A 117 -3.86 -13.84 7.32
CA LEU A 117 -5.04 -13.94 8.19
C LEU A 117 -5.17 -12.72 9.12
N ILE A 118 -4.06 -12.25 9.70
CA ILE A 118 -4.04 -11.01 10.50
C ILE A 118 -4.44 -9.81 9.63
N ASN A 119 -3.87 -9.70 8.43
CA ASN A 119 -4.24 -8.63 7.49
C ASN A 119 -5.73 -8.69 7.11
N PHE A 120 -6.31 -9.88 7.00
CA PHE A 120 -7.73 -10.03 6.76
C PHE A 120 -8.58 -9.48 7.92
N MET A 121 -8.20 -9.73 9.18
CA MET A 121 -8.86 -9.10 10.34
C MET A 121 -8.76 -7.57 10.27
N ILE A 122 -7.58 -7.03 9.97
CA ILE A 122 -7.38 -5.57 9.82
C ILE A 122 -8.28 -5.01 8.72
N LEU A 123 -8.42 -5.70 7.58
CA LEU A 123 -9.28 -5.28 6.48
C LEU A 123 -10.76 -5.22 6.87
N ILE A 124 -11.23 -6.16 7.70
CA ILE A 124 -12.62 -6.17 8.22
C ILE A 124 -12.88 -4.94 9.10
N ILE A 125 -11.93 -4.62 10.00
CA ILE A 125 -12.01 -3.50 10.97
C ILE A 125 -11.91 -2.14 10.27
N THR A 126 -11.18 -2.07 9.16
CA THR A 126 -10.88 -0.80 8.46
C THR A 126 -11.68 -0.66 7.18
N LYS A 127 -11.15 -1.15 6.05
CA LYS A 127 -11.69 -0.92 4.71
C LYS A 127 -13.13 -1.43 4.54
N TYR A 128 -13.43 -2.62 5.03
CA TYR A 128 -14.77 -3.19 4.92
C TYR A 128 -15.76 -2.41 5.79
N TRP A 129 -15.34 -2.00 7.00
CA TRP A 129 -16.17 -1.21 7.90
C TRP A 129 -16.45 0.18 7.36
N ILE A 130 -15.45 0.86 6.81
CA ILE A 130 -15.60 2.16 6.14
C ILE A 130 -16.60 2.04 4.98
N THR A 131 -16.52 0.95 4.20
CA THR A 131 -17.45 0.72 3.10
C THR A 131 -18.88 0.55 3.62
N TYR A 132 -19.07 -0.26 4.66
CA TYR A 132 -20.38 -0.43 5.28
C TYR A 132 -20.93 0.88 5.87
N PHE A 133 -20.10 1.65 6.56
CA PHE A 133 -20.45 2.97 7.09
C PHE A 133 -20.93 3.91 5.99
N ILE A 134 -20.19 4.02 4.87
CA ILE A 134 -20.58 4.87 3.74
C ILE A 134 -21.91 4.41 3.14
N VAL A 135 -22.08 3.11 2.93
CA VAL A 135 -23.32 2.54 2.37
C VAL A 135 -24.50 2.84 3.30
N ASN A 136 -24.34 2.64 4.61
CA ASN A 136 -25.38 2.91 5.60
C ASN A 136 -25.71 4.42 5.71
N LEU A 137 -24.70 5.28 5.62
CA LEU A 137 -24.85 6.72 5.58
C LEU A 137 -25.65 7.17 4.35
N ILE A 138 -25.31 6.64 3.17
CA ILE A 138 -25.97 6.98 1.90
C ILE A 138 -27.43 6.56 1.92
N PHE A 139 -27.75 5.35 2.37
CA PHE A 139 -29.11 4.81 2.24
C PHE A 139 -30.03 5.15 3.41
N HIS A 140 -29.51 5.20 4.63
CA HIS A 140 -30.31 5.26 5.85
C HIS A 140 -29.89 6.38 6.80
N ASN A 141 -29.01 7.30 6.37
CA ASN A 141 -28.47 8.36 7.21
C ASN A 141 -27.88 7.82 8.54
N ASP A 142 -27.13 6.72 8.43
CA ASP A 142 -26.51 5.97 9.53
C ASP A 142 -27.50 5.32 10.52
N LYS A 143 -28.80 5.18 10.18
CA LYS A 143 -29.73 4.38 10.98
C LYS A 143 -29.38 2.89 10.86
N LEU A 144 -28.77 2.34 11.92
CA LEU A 144 -28.38 0.93 12.02
C LEU A 144 -29.60 0.00 12.22
N LEU A 145 -30.40 -0.20 11.17
CA LEU A 145 -31.66 -0.93 11.23
C LEU A 145 -31.47 -2.44 11.43
N TYR A 146 -30.45 -3.03 10.81
CA TYR A 146 -30.28 -4.49 10.72
C TYR A 146 -29.27 -5.08 11.70
N LEU A 147 -28.66 -4.26 12.56
CA LEU A 147 -27.71 -4.72 13.57
C LEU A 147 -28.41 -5.01 14.90
N ASN A 148 -27.92 -6.02 15.60
CA ASN A 148 -28.28 -6.25 17.00
C ASN A 148 -27.71 -5.14 17.91
N ASN A 149 -28.28 -4.94 19.10
CA ASN A 149 -27.87 -3.85 20.00
C ASN A 149 -26.38 -3.91 20.37
N ASP A 150 -25.86 -5.09 20.69
CA ASP A 150 -24.43 -5.28 20.99
C ASP A 150 -23.54 -4.94 19.78
N SER A 151 -23.96 -5.37 18.60
CA SER A 151 -23.27 -5.08 17.34
C SER A 151 -23.29 -3.58 17.02
N LYS A 152 -24.34 -2.85 17.40
CA LYS A 152 -24.38 -1.37 17.27
C LYS A 152 -23.35 -0.71 18.17
N HIS A 153 -23.14 -1.21 19.38
CA HIS A 153 -22.08 -0.70 20.26
C HIS A 153 -20.70 -0.95 19.64
N LEU A 154 -20.45 -2.17 19.16
CA LEU A 154 -19.20 -2.51 18.49
C LEU A 154 -18.98 -1.65 17.23
N TYR A 155 -20.01 -1.43 16.42
CA TYR A 155 -19.96 -0.55 15.26
C TYR A 155 -19.55 0.88 15.62
N LYS A 156 -20.09 1.44 16.72
CA LYS A 156 -19.70 2.77 17.21
C LYS A 156 -18.26 2.80 17.74
N CYS A 157 -17.81 1.73 18.41
CA CYS A 157 -16.40 1.59 18.80
C CYS A 157 -15.48 1.57 17.57
N LEU A 158 -15.88 0.88 16.50
CA LEU A 158 -15.14 0.86 15.23
C LEU A 158 -15.13 2.22 14.53
N LEU A 159 -16.21 3.01 14.62
CA LEU A 159 -16.23 4.39 14.16
C LEU A 159 -15.15 5.22 14.86
N PHE A 160 -15.12 5.18 16.20
CA PHE A 160 -14.10 5.90 16.98
C PHE A 160 -12.68 5.47 16.61
N LEU A 161 -12.44 4.15 16.51
CA LEU A 161 -11.14 3.61 16.11
C LEU A 161 -10.71 4.11 14.72
N ASN A 162 -11.61 4.09 13.73
CA ASN A 162 -11.30 4.55 12.37
C ASN A 162 -11.09 6.08 12.31
N ILE A 163 -11.75 6.86 13.16
CA ILE A 163 -11.47 8.30 13.31
C ILE A 163 -10.04 8.48 13.85
N CYS A 164 -9.62 7.74 14.88
CA CYS A 164 -8.26 7.82 15.40
C CYS A 164 -7.22 7.47 14.32
N ILE A 165 -7.44 6.40 13.55
CA ILE A 165 -6.55 6.00 12.44
C ILE A 165 -6.50 7.10 11.38
N PHE A 166 -7.64 7.71 11.04
CA PHE A 166 -7.71 8.80 10.08
C PHE A 166 -6.91 10.03 10.56
N ILE A 167 -7.03 10.42 11.83
CA ILE A 167 -6.25 11.52 12.42
C ILE A 167 -4.76 11.22 12.33
N VAL A 168 -4.33 9.99 12.64
CA VAL A 168 -2.91 9.59 12.50
C VAL A 168 -2.44 9.74 11.04
N HIS A 169 -3.27 9.36 10.06
CA HIS A 169 -2.95 9.57 8.65
C HIS A 169 -2.84 11.04 8.26
N ILE A 170 -3.72 11.91 8.78
CA ILE A 170 -3.66 13.36 8.55
C ILE A 170 -2.37 13.92 9.15
N LEU A 171 -2.07 13.62 10.42
CA LEU A 171 -0.85 14.08 11.07
C LEU A 171 0.39 13.62 10.29
N LYS A 172 0.42 12.34 9.90
CA LYS A 172 1.50 11.80 9.06
C LYS A 172 1.63 12.55 7.73
N SER A 173 0.51 12.88 7.08
CA SER A 173 0.53 13.64 5.82
C SER A 173 1.02 15.08 6.01
N ILE A 174 0.72 15.72 7.14
CA ILE A 174 1.15 17.10 7.44
C ILE A 174 2.65 17.15 7.75
N PHE A 175 3.16 16.18 8.53
CA PHE A 175 4.57 16.16 8.92
C PHE A 175 5.50 15.53 7.87
N ILE A 176 4.99 14.57 7.09
CA ILE A 176 5.71 14.02 5.93
C ILE A 176 5.29 14.82 4.70
N ILE A 177 5.54 16.13 4.71
CA ILE A 177 5.69 16.85 3.45
C ILE A 177 6.97 16.29 2.84
N LYS A 178 6.80 15.35 1.91
CA LYS A 178 7.91 14.94 1.05
C LYS A 178 8.28 16.19 0.26
N ILE A 179 9.29 16.93 0.72
CA ILE A 179 10.01 17.87 -0.12
C ILE A 179 10.30 17.05 -1.37
N MET A 180 9.80 17.48 -2.54
CA MET A 180 10.34 17.01 -3.82
C MET A 180 11.78 17.50 -3.84
N ALA A 181 12.64 16.84 -3.07
CA ALA A 181 14.07 16.94 -3.22
C ALA A 181 14.28 16.51 -4.65
N ASP A 182 14.81 17.42 -5.45
CA ASP A 182 15.20 17.16 -6.82
C ASP A 182 16.04 15.87 -6.79
N ASP A 183 15.50 14.78 -7.33
CA ASP A 183 16.08 13.43 -7.24
C ASP A 183 17.48 13.38 -7.92
N SER A 184 17.84 14.45 -8.63
CA SER A 184 19.14 14.73 -9.25
C SER A 184 20.26 15.03 -8.24
N LEU A 185 19.94 15.40 -7.00
CA LEU A 185 20.93 15.77 -5.97
C LEU A 185 21.18 14.67 -4.93
N ARG A 186 20.66 13.46 -5.13
CA ARG A 186 20.89 12.35 -4.20
C ARG A 186 22.31 11.80 -4.35
N LEU A 187 23.12 11.99 -3.30
CA LEU A 187 24.38 11.30 -3.11
C LEU A 187 24.11 9.82 -2.82
N ILE A 188 24.83 8.92 -3.50
CA ILE A 188 24.75 7.47 -3.30
C ILE A 188 26.07 6.99 -2.70
N ASN A 189 25.99 6.22 -1.61
CA ASN A 189 27.14 5.64 -0.95
C ASN A 189 27.70 4.47 -1.78
N GLU A 190 29.03 4.33 -1.84
CA GLU A 190 29.71 3.29 -2.62
C GLU A 190 29.33 1.87 -2.24
N ASN A 191 29.09 1.60 -0.95
CA ASN A 191 28.71 0.25 -0.50
C ASN A 191 27.36 -0.20 -1.06
N ASP A 192 26.43 0.73 -1.34
CA ASP A 192 25.16 0.42 -1.98
C ASP A 192 25.31 0.23 -3.51
N LEU A 193 26.43 0.67 -4.08
CA LEU A 193 26.75 0.56 -5.51
C LEU A 193 27.44 -0.77 -5.84
N THR A 194 28.30 -1.27 -4.95
CA THR A 194 29.05 -2.53 -5.15
C THR A 194 28.15 -3.75 -5.30
N ASP A 195 26.97 -3.73 -4.69
CA ASP A 195 26.04 -4.86 -4.73
C ASP A 195 25.23 -4.94 -6.04
N PHE A 196 25.22 -3.89 -6.88
CA PHE A 196 24.24 -3.76 -7.97
C PHE A 196 24.79 -3.12 -9.28
N TYR A 197 25.70 -3.83 -9.97
CA TYR A 197 26.01 -3.79 -11.44
C TYR A 197 27.40 -3.28 -11.94
N ILE A 198 27.74 -3.71 -13.17
CA ILE A 198 29.02 -3.63 -13.91
C ILE A 198 28.87 -2.77 -15.19
N THR A 199 29.76 -1.79 -15.41
CA THR A 199 30.77 -1.72 -16.50
C THR A 199 31.71 -0.57 -16.15
N LEU A 200 33.02 -0.85 -16.13
CA LEU A 200 34.07 0.07 -15.71
C LEU A 200 34.68 0.74 -16.94
N ASN A 201 34.73 2.07 -16.97
CA ASN A 201 35.73 2.76 -17.79
C ASN A 201 37.09 2.64 -17.07
N LYS A 202 38.19 2.62 -17.81
CA LYS A 202 39.58 2.44 -17.32
C LYS A 202 40.01 3.39 -16.19
N ASN A 203 39.27 4.49 -15.96
CA ASN A 203 39.63 5.55 -15.01
C ASN A 203 38.67 5.69 -13.81
N ASP A 204 37.70 4.78 -13.61
CA ASP A 204 36.77 4.75 -12.44
C ASP A 204 35.90 6.02 -12.18
N GLU A 205 35.92 7.02 -13.07
CA GLU A 205 35.25 8.31 -12.84
C GLU A 205 33.72 8.25 -13.01
N TYR A 206 33.23 7.36 -13.89
CA TYR A 206 31.81 7.25 -14.27
C TYR A 206 31.27 5.83 -14.06
N ARG A 207 30.07 5.70 -13.51
CA ARG A 207 29.37 4.42 -13.32
C ARG A 207 27.94 4.47 -13.87
N MET A 208 27.46 3.33 -14.39
CA MET A 208 26.08 3.13 -14.84
C MET A 208 25.37 2.16 -13.90
N VAL A 209 24.19 2.53 -13.38
CA VAL A 209 23.42 1.70 -12.43
C VAL A 209 22.20 1.09 -13.11
N LYS A 210 22.01 -0.24 -13.00
CA LYS A 210 20.85 -0.94 -13.57
C LYS A 210 19.68 -1.08 -12.56
N PRO A 211 18.42 -1.08 -13.02
CA PRO A 211 17.26 -0.64 -12.22
C PRO A 211 16.64 -1.68 -11.26
N LYS A 212 17.36 -2.70 -10.77
CA LYS A 212 16.68 -3.87 -10.15
C LYS A 212 15.83 -3.56 -8.90
N TYR A 213 15.93 -2.37 -8.28
CA TYR A 213 15.18 -2.04 -7.05
C TYR A 213 14.52 -0.66 -6.99
N ARG A 214 14.46 0.13 -8.06
CA ARG A 214 13.61 1.33 -8.08
C ARG A 214 12.28 0.98 -8.73
N LYS A 215 11.17 1.39 -8.12
CA LYS A 215 9.79 1.32 -8.69
C LYS A 215 9.64 2.12 -10.02
N ILE A 216 10.74 2.60 -10.59
CA ILE A 216 10.81 3.43 -11.78
C ILE A 216 11.98 2.90 -12.62
N ASP A 217 11.68 2.43 -13.82
CA ASP A 217 12.61 1.88 -14.83
C ASP A 217 13.49 2.97 -15.46
N ASN A 218 14.30 3.68 -14.66
CA ASN A 218 15.25 4.67 -15.20
C ASN A 218 16.69 4.18 -14.99
N PHE A 219 17.49 4.23 -16.06
CA PHE A 219 18.95 4.11 -16.06
C PHE A 219 19.58 5.42 -15.58
N ILE A 220 20.71 5.34 -14.89
CA ILE A 220 21.35 6.48 -14.23
C ILE A 220 22.85 6.48 -14.52
N ILE A 221 23.40 7.65 -14.84
CA ILE A 221 24.85 7.91 -14.89
C ILE A 221 25.24 8.68 -13.64
N ILE A 222 26.30 8.23 -12.97
CA ILE A 222 26.86 8.90 -11.79
C ILE A 222 28.34 9.21 -12.00
N LYS A 223 28.82 10.32 -11.43
CA LYS A 223 30.22 10.75 -11.40
C LYS A 223 30.71 10.83 -9.96
N LYS A 224 31.96 10.48 -9.70
CA LYS A 224 32.57 10.64 -8.37
C LYS A 224 32.58 12.11 -7.94
N SER A 225 32.14 12.41 -6.72
CA SER A 225 32.09 13.79 -6.23
C SER A 225 33.49 14.33 -5.98
N GLU A 226 33.81 15.51 -6.51
CA GLU A 226 35.10 16.20 -6.30
C GLU A 226 35.10 17.10 -5.06
N ASP A 227 33.92 17.38 -4.48
CA ASP A 227 33.70 18.45 -3.51
C ASP A 227 34.06 18.09 -2.04
N PHE A 228 34.41 16.84 -1.73
CA PHE A 228 34.69 16.43 -0.35
C PHE A 228 35.97 15.61 -0.24
N THR A 229 36.89 16.09 0.62
CA THR A 229 38.24 15.56 0.87
C THR A 229 38.27 14.13 1.42
N ASN A 230 37.13 13.43 1.57
CA ASN A 230 37.11 12.06 2.05
C ASN A 230 35.84 11.25 1.76
N SER A 231 35.08 11.51 0.69
CA SER A 231 33.82 10.77 0.48
C SER A 231 33.81 9.88 -0.77
N ASN A 232 33.59 8.58 -0.53
CA ASN A 232 33.22 7.56 -1.51
C ASN A 232 31.78 7.77 -2.00
N GLU A 233 31.48 9.00 -2.43
CA GLU A 233 30.14 9.44 -2.79
C GLU A 233 30.07 9.81 -4.26
N TYR A 234 28.96 9.43 -4.88
CA TYR A 234 28.71 9.66 -6.30
C TYR A 234 27.55 10.62 -6.48
N LYS A 235 27.72 11.57 -7.41
CA LYS A 235 26.69 12.52 -7.85
C LYS A 235 26.00 11.99 -9.10
N VAL A 236 24.67 12.12 -9.15
CA VAL A 236 23.89 11.76 -10.33
C VAL A 236 24.07 12.83 -11.41
N ILE A 237 24.53 12.42 -12.60
CA ILE A 237 24.74 13.31 -13.75
C ILE A 237 23.55 13.26 -14.71
N ASN A 238 23.02 12.06 -14.98
CA ASN A 238 21.88 11.91 -15.89
C ASN A 238 20.98 10.73 -15.49
N LYS A 239 19.70 10.80 -15.87
CA LYS A 239 18.68 9.79 -15.60
C LYS A 239 17.69 9.72 -16.76
N SER A 240 17.60 8.58 -17.45
CA SER A 240 16.63 8.36 -18.53
C SER A 240 16.00 6.97 -18.46
N LYS A 241 14.81 6.83 -19.05
CA LYS A 241 14.15 5.54 -19.31
C LYS A 241 14.69 4.85 -20.55
N ASN A 242 15.27 5.62 -21.48
CA ASN A 242 15.84 5.09 -22.71
C ASN A 242 17.30 4.69 -22.44
N PHE A 243 17.59 3.41 -22.64
CA PHE A 243 18.94 2.86 -22.44
C PHE A 243 19.94 3.43 -23.44
N GLU A 244 19.52 3.62 -24.70
CA GLU A 244 20.38 4.14 -25.77
C GLU A 244 20.80 5.58 -25.52
N GLU A 245 19.90 6.39 -24.96
CA GLU A 245 20.18 7.77 -24.57
C GLU A 245 21.26 7.83 -23.47
N ILE A 246 21.23 6.89 -22.53
CA ILE A 246 22.19 6.83 -21.43
C ILE A 246 23.54 6.30 -21.92
N ILE A 247 23.56 5.35 -22.85
CA ILE A 247 24.81 4.94 -23.52
C ILE A 247 25.41 6.13 -24.27
N TYR A 248 24.62 6.83 -25.09
CA TYR A 248 25.10 7.98 -25.85
C TYR A 248 25.69 9.08 -24.94
N HIS A 249 25.03 9.38 -23.82
CA HIS A 249 25.56 10.33 -22.84
C HIS A 249 26.82 9.82 -22.14
N PHE A 250 26.89 8.53 -21.81
CA PHE A 250 28.08 7.93 -21.20
C PHE A 250 29.28 7.95 -22.16
N ASP A 251 29.07 7.59 -23.43
CA ASP A 251 30.11 7.59 -24.45
C ASP A 251 30.65 9.00 -24.68
N ASN A 252 29.78 10.02 -24.77
CA ASN A 252 30.20 11.42 -24.90
C ASN A 252 30.99 11.94 -23.68
N LEU A 253 30.66 11.48 -22.47
CA LEU A 253 31.39 11.87 -21.26
C LEU A 253 32.75 11.19 -21.17
N THR A 254 32.87 9.97 -21.69
CA THR A 254 34.11 9.19 -21.66
C THR A 254 35.02 9.44 -22.86
N SER A 255 34.51 9.94 -24.00
CA SER A 255 35.29 10.28 -25.19
C SER A 255 35.98 11.64 -25.14
N ASN A 256 35.60 12.50 -24.19
CA ASN A 256 36.18 13.84 -23.99
C ASN A 256 37.38 13.86 -23.02
N HIS A 257 37.90 12.69 -22.63
CA HIS A 257 39.05 12.51 -21.74
C HIS A 257 40.11 11.58 -22.34
#